data_AF-A0A955W070-F1
#
_entry.id   AF-A0A955W070-F1
#
_cell.length_a   1.000
_cell.length_b   1.000
_cell.length_c   1.000
_cell.angle_alpha   90.00
_cell.angle_beta   90.00
_cell.angle_gamma   90.00
#
_symmetry.space_group_name_H-M   'P 1'
#
loop_
_entity.id
_entity.type
_entity.pdbx_description
1 polymer ?
#
loop_
_entity_poly.entity_id
_entity_poly.type
_entity_poly.pdbx_seq_one_letter_code
_entity_poly.pdbx_strand_id
1 'polypeptide(L)'
;MLEIELQRQLPCAPDVAWSLLADPGRINLWSWAQVRSLALGDGGHVAGVGALRRVEVRVPGRVEVDQVVEVADPGARFAYRAYGLAAVRHHLADLTFAQSGSGTQLSWRVQLALGPPAAEVVVRRAVAAELRRSLDRLVAAAPTATALPAPPLRAWSTDRDLDVIARQAAALEREQRALATELSAVDDPKRWFVRFCAVASECLRGAILRGRFTHPSWVLRVFDATYAFHRDSLLASVRRDRARLEAHWGRVFAQIARLPRAPGRQVEVAIAPSVAAMVEEDLPRALARVFAEDYAGRCDFVRFRADLLAFAEVMGEAGQRLRVSVRPGDWPLPQRWADAAGTRFGGPLFHAWLSRRVLGAHLAAPQRGWQQAFGRGHRIAHLLVPGAC
;
A
#
# COMPACT_ATOMS: atom_id res chain seq x y z
N MET A 1 17.17 -1.89 -4.21
CA MET A 1 15.98 -2.14 -5.06
C MET A 1 16.48 -2.96 -6.23
N LEU A 2 15.92 -4.14 -6.38
CA LEU A 2 16.27 -5.08 -7.42
C LEU A 2 15.31 -4.90 -8.59
N GLU A 3 15.86 -4.91 -9.79
CA GLU A 3 15.08 -4.77 -11.02
C GLU A 3 15.34 -5.97 -11.93
N ILE A 4 14.30 -6.53 -12.54
CA ILE A 4 14.39 -7.59 -13.53
C ILE A 4 13.68 -7.07 -14.77
N GLU A 5 14.37 -7.06 -15.89
CA GLU A 5 13.77 -6.73 -17.19
C GLU A 5 13.91 -7.93 -18.11
N LEU A 6 12.80 -8.29 -18.75
CA LEU A 6 12.70 -9.38 -19.71
C LEU A 6 11.97 -8.88 -20.94
N GLN A 7 12.45 -9.28 -22.11
CA GLN A 7 11.82 -8.96 -23.39
C GLN A 7 11.59 -10.24 -24.18
N ARG A 8 10.44 -10.33 -24.88
CA ARG A 8 10.06 -11.47 -25.71
C ARG A 8 9.23 -11.03 -26.90
N GLN A 9 9.44 -11.68 -28.03
CA GLN A 9 8.57 -11.56 -29.19
C GLN A 9 7.50 -12.65 -29.12
N LEU A 10 6.24 -12.24 -29.25
CA LEU A 10 5.08 -13.14 -29.23
C LEU A 10 4.45 -13.17 -30.63
N PRO A 11 4.21 -14.37 -31.21
CA PRO A 11 3.59 -14.51 -32.52
C PRO A 11 2.07 -14.33 -32.47
N CYS A 12 1.60 -13.22 -31.90
CA CYS A 12 0.19 -12.85 -31.82
C CYS A 12 0.03 -11.33 -31.75
N ALA A 13 -1.21 -10.84 -31.96
CA ALA A 13 -1.54 -9.42 -31.82
C ALA A 13 -1.48 -8.94 -30.35
N PRO A 14 -1.22 -7.64 -30.09
CA PRO A 14 -1.05 -7.11 -28.75
C PRO A 14 -2.22 -7.39 -27.79
N ASP A 15 -3.47 -7.34 -28.27
CA ASP A 15 -4.66 -7.65 -27.46
C ASP A 15 -4.70 -9.11 -26.99
N VAL A 16 -4.21 -10.03 -27.84
CA VAL A 16 -4.08 -11.46 -27.49
C VAL A 16 -2.99 -11.64 -26.45
N ALA A 17 -1.82 -11.03 -26.67
CA ALA A 17 -0.71 -11.04 -25.73
C ALA A 17 -1.10 -10.48 -24.36
N TRP A 18 -1.82 -9.35 -24.35
CA TRP A 18 -2.35 -8.73 -23.15
C TRP A 18 -3.30 -9.69 -22.42
N SER A 19 -4.26 -10.29 -23.14
CA SER A 19 -5.22 -11.25 -22.56
C SER A 19 -4.53 -12.45 -21.91
N LEU A 20 -3.46 -12.96 -22.53
CA LEU A 20 -2.66 -14.09 -22.01
C LEU A 20 -1.96 -13.79 -20.68
N LEU A 21 -1.63 -12.52 -20.43
CA LEU A 21 -0.88 -12.05 -19.26
C LEU A 21 -1.77 -11.36 -18.21
N ALA A 22 -2.95 -10.91 -18.61
CA ALA A 22 -3.87 -10.21 -17.74
C ALA A 22 -4.93 -11.15 -17.14
N ASP A 23 -5.37 -12.20 -17.81
CA ASP A 23 -6.43 -13.09 -17.32
C ASP A 23 -5.87 -14.29 -16.52
N PRO A 24 -6.28 -14.53 -15.25
CA PRO A 24 -5.79 -15.67 -14.46
C PRO A 24 -5.97 -17.05 -15.12
N GLY A 25 -7.10 -17.27 -15.80
CA GLY A 25 -7.37 -18.53 -16.50
C GLY A 25 -6.40 -18.74 -17.66
N ARG A 26 -6.07 -17.68 -18.41
CA ARG A 26 -5.06 -17.73 -19.47
C ARG A 26 -3.63 -17.86 -18.95
N ILE A 27 -3.28 -17.16 -17.86
CA ILE A 27 -1.95 -17.25 -17.24
C ILE A 27 -1.64 -18.69 -16.84
N ASN A 28 -2.63 -19.41 -16.28
CA ASN A 28 -2.43 -20.80 -15.81
C ASN A 28 -2.17 -21.82 -16.92
N LEU A 29 -2.37 -21.46 -18.19
CA LEU A 29 -2.06 -22.33 -19.34
C LEU A 29 -0.54 -22.42 -19.61
N TRP A 30 0.23 -21.41 -19.22
CA TRP A 30 1.66 -21.30 -19.56
C TRP A 30 2.56 -21.02 -18.35
N SER A 31 2.05 -20.37 -17.31
CA SER A 31 2.81 -20.01 -16.13
C SER A 31 3.03 -21.21 -15.21
N TRP A 32 4.23 -21.29 -14.63
CA TRP A 32 4.53 -22.22 -13.55
C TRP A 32 3.92 -21.79 -12.21
N ALA A 33 3.67 -20.50 -12.05
CA ALA A 33 2.95 -19.96 -10.90
C ALA A 33 1.45 -19.96 -11.18
N GLN A 34 0.67 -20.59 -10.29
CA GLN A 34 -0.79 -20.67 -10.42
C GLN A 34 -1.42 -19.38 -9.90
N VAL A 35 -2.32 -18.81 -10.68
CA VAL A 35 -3.02 -17.56 -10.37
C VAL A 35 -4.50 -17.84 -10.20
N ARG A 36 -5.07 -17.45 -9.06
CA ARG A 36 -6.52 -17.48 -8.80
C ARG A 36 -7.06 -16.08 -8.60
N SER A 37 -8.22 -15.79 -9.17
CA SER A 37 -8.97 -14.57 -8.86
C SER A 37 -9.55 -14.69 -7.45
N LEU A 38 -9.42 -13.64 -6.64
CA LEU A 38 -10.03 -13.53 -5.31
C LEU A 38 -11.17 -12.50 -5.29
N ALA A 39 -11.00 -11.41 -6.03
CA ALA A 39 -12.04 -10.40 -6.23
C ALA A 39 -11.84 -9.70 -7.58
N LEU A 40 -12.94 -9.35 -8.21
CA LEU A 40 -12.97 -8.61 -9.47
C LEU A 40 -12.48 -7.17 -9.25
N GLY A 41 -12.05 -6.53 -10.33
CA GLY A 41 -11.68 -5.12 -10.39
C GLY A 41 -12.82 -4.26 -10.92
N ASP A 42 -12.49 -3.01 -11.22
CA ASP A 42 -13.38 -2.00 -11.81
C ASP A 42 -14.05 -2.56 -13.08
N GLY A 43 -15.36 -2.31 -13.19
CA GLY A 43 -16.23 -2.90 -14.20
C GLY A 43 -16.57 -4.37 -13.99
N GLY A 44 -16.36 -4.91 -12.78
CA GLY A 44 -16.57 -6.34 -12.49
C GLY A 44 -15.65 -7.27 -13.29
N HIS A 45 -14.48 -6.81 -13.72
CA HIS A 45 -13.60 -7.58 -14.61
C HIS A 45 -12.42 -8.23 -13.86
N VAL A 46 -12.06 -9.48 -14.19
CA VAL A 46 -10.92 -10.20 -13.57
C VAL A 46 -9.56 -9.53 -13.81
N ALA A 47 -9.48 -8.74 -14.88
CA ALA A 47 -8.34 -7.91 -15.24
C ALA A 47 -8.56 -6.41 -15.08
N GLY A 48 -9.69 -6.00 -14.49
CA GLY A 48 -9.94 -4.60 -14.18
C GLY A 48 -8.99 -4.07 -13.10
N VAL A 49 -8.75 -2.75 -13.11
CA VAL A 49 -7.97 -2.08 -12.06
C VAL A 49 -8.58 -2.38 -10.69
N GLY A 50 -7.72 -2.64 -9.71
CA GLY A 50 -8.13 -3.04 -8.38
C GLY A 50 -8.41 -4.54 -8.24
N ALA A 51 -8.50 -5.34 -9.31
CA ALA A 51 -8.74 -6.78 -9.21
C ALA A 51 -7.71 -7.45 -8.29
N LEU A 52 -8.18 -8.28 -7.36
CA LEU A 52 -7.35 -8.99 -6.38
C LEU A 52 -7.19 -10.43 -6.80
N ARG A 53 -5.95 -10.90 -6.79
CA ARG A 53 -5.56 -12.25 -7.20
C ARG A 53 -4.62 -12.84 -6.17
N ARG A 54 -4.52 -14.16 -6.17
CA ARG A 54 -3.47 -14.87 -5.44
C ARG A 54 -2.64 -15.68 -6.40
N VAL A 55 -1.33 -15.54 -6.25
CA VAL A 55 -0.31 -16.30 -6.94
C VAL A 55 0.31 -17.30 -5.99
N GLU A 56 0.31 -18.55 -6.41
CA GLU A 56 0.97 -19.67 -5.75
C GLU A 56 2.20 -20.06 -6.57
N VAL A 57 3.37 -19.96 -5.96
CA VAL A 57 4.63 -20.39 -6.54
C VAL A 57 5.08 -21.67 -5.85
N ARG A 58 5.33 -22.72 -6.65
CA ARG A 58 5.85 -24.01 -6.19
C ARG A 58 7.37 -24.03 -6.32
N VAL A 59 8.04 -23.38 -5.37
CA VAL A 59 9.48 -23.57 -5.08
C VAL A 59 9.62 -24.77 -4.13
N PRO A 60 10.80 -25.18 -3.60
CA PRO A 60 10.81 -26.07 -2.44
C PRO A 60 10.00 -25.45 -1.28
N GLY A 61 8.73 -25.83 -1.19
CA GLY A 61 7.69 -25.19 -0.36
C GLY A 61 6.60 -24.45 -1.16
N ARG A 62 5.46 -24.19 -0.52
CA ARG A 62 4.36 -23.41 -1.11
C ARG A 62 4.46 -21.96 -0.66
N VAL A 63 4.58 -21.05 -1.63
CA VAL A 63 4.62 -19.61 -1.37
C VAL A 63 3.38 -18.97 -1.99
N GLU A 64 2.60 -18.28 -1.16
CA GLU A 64 1.41 -17.53 -1.60
C GLU A 64 1.67 -16.02 -1.54
N VAL A 65 1.27 -15.33 -2.60
CA VAL A 65 1.38 -13.88 -2.74
C VAL A 65 0.06 -13.35 -3.26
N ASP A 66 -0.46 -12.29 -2.65
CA ASP A 66 -1.62 -11.59 -3.20
C ASP A 66 -1.15 -10.49 -4.16
N GLN A 67 -1.88 -10.27 -5.24
CA GLN A 67 -1.60 -9.26 -6.26
C GLN A 67 -2.82 -8.39 -6.52
N VAL A 68 -2.61 -7.09 -6.67
CA VAL A 68 -3.66 -6.15 -7.08
C VAL A 68 -3.25 -5.48 -8.38
N VAL A 69 -4.17 -5.47 -9.35
CA VAL A 69 -3.98 -4.78 -10.63
C VAL A 69 -3.97 -3.27 -10.42
N GLU A 70 -2.93 -2.59 -10.87
CA GLU A 70 -2.79 -1.12 -10.81
C GLU A 70 -3.17 -0.46 -12.14
N VAL A 71 -2.77 -1.07 -13.26
CA VAL A 71 -3.00 -0.56 -14.61
C VAL A 71 -3.55 -1.68 -15.48
N ALA A 72 -4.57 -1.37 -16.26
CA ALA A 72 -5.21 -2.28 -17.20
C ALA A 72 -5.57 -1.54 -18.49
N ASP A 73 -4.60 -1.43 -19.39
CA ASP A 73 -4.75 -0.80 -20.70
C ASP A 73 -4.65 -1.90 -21.78
N PRO A 74 -5.79 -2.41 -22.28
CA PRO A 74 -5.83 -3.53 -23.22
C PRO A 74 -4.91 -3.31 -24.42
N GLY A 75 -4.10 -4.31 -24.74
CA GLY A 75 -3.17 -4.28 -25.88
C GLY A 75 -1.95 -3.38 -25.72
N ALA A 76 -1.83 -2.61 -24.62
CA ALA A 76 -0.76 -1.63 -24.45
C ALA A 76 0.02 -1.81 -23.15
N ARG A 77 -0.66 -1.94 -21.99
CA ARG A 77 -0.01 -1.99 -20.68
C ARG A 77 -0.80 -2.78 -19.65
N PHE A 78 -0.09 -3.50 -18.79
CA PHE A 78 -0.66 -4.18 -17.63
C PHE A 78 0.31 -4.07 -16.46
N ALA A 79 -0.14 -3.57 -15.32
CA ALA A 79 0.69 -3.46 -14.13
C ALA A 79 -0.02 -3.98 -12.90
N TYR A 80 0.74 -4.58 -11.98
CA TYR A 80 0.20 -5.06 -10.71
C TYR A 80 1.24 -4.96 -9.59
N ARG A 81 0.73 -4.80 -8.37
CA ARG A 81 1.53 -4.82 -7.14
C ARG A 81 1.30 -6.12 -6.41
N ALA A 82 2.37 -6.71 -5.88
CA ALA A 82 2.29 -7.92 -5.06
C ALA A 82 2.58 -7.62 -3.58
N TYR A 83 1.90 -8.33 -2.68
CA TYR A 83 2.07 -8.20 -1.24
C TYR A 83 1.78 -9.52 -0.50
N GLY A 84 1.96 -9.54 0.82
CA GLY A 84 1.75 -10.74 1.65
C GLY A 84 3.02 -11.57 1.88
N LEU A 85 4.11 -11.29 1.16
CA LEU A 85 5.40 -11.92 1.44
C LEU A 85 6.15 -11.18 2.54
N ALA A 86 6.41 -11.88 3.63
CA ALA A 86 7.21 -11.34 4.73
C ALA A 86 8.56 -10.78 4.23
N ALA A 87 9.26 -11.42 3.29
CA ALA A 87 10.56 -10.91 2.85
C ALA A 87 10.51 -9.73 1.86
N VAL A 88 9.34 -9.42 1.29
CA VAL A 88 9.20 -8.45 0.19
C VAL A 88 8.55 -7.18 0.72
N ARG A 89 9.27 -6.06 0.64
CA ARG A 89 8.79 -4.74 1.08
C ARG A 89 8.05 -4.00 -0.03
N HIS A 90 8.42 -4.28 -1.28
CA HIS A 90 7.86 -3.66 -2.47
C HIS A 90 7.96 -4.66 -3.61
N HIS A 91 6.88 -4.82 -4.37
CA HIS A 91 6.87 -5.60 -5.60
C HIS A 91 5.93 -4.94 -6.61
N LEU A 92 6.49 -4.40 -7.68
CA LEU A 92 5.75 -3.84 -8.80
C LEU A 92 6.15 -4.59 -10.07
N ALA A 93 5.16 -5.10 -10.81
CA ALA A 93 5.36 -5.61 -12.15
C ALA A 93 4.67 -4.67 -13.14
N ASP A 94 5.40 -4.30 -14.19
CA ASP A 94 4.93 -3.46 -15.29
C ASP A 94 5.21 -4.19 -16.60
N LEU A 95 4.17 -4.40 -17.38
CA LEU A 95 4.21 -5.09 -18.65
C LEU A 95 3.73 -4.14 -19.75
N THR A 96 4.52 -3.99 -20.79
CA THR A 96 4.14 -3.21 -21.98
C THR A 96 4.13 -4.09 -23.22
N PHE A 97 3.18 -3.79 -24.11
CA PHE A 97 2.92 -4.54 -25.32
C PHE A 97 3.01 -3.56 -26.49
N ALA A 98 3.90 -3.84 -27.44
CA ALA A 98 4.06 -3.03 -28.64
C ALA A 98 3.94 -3.90 -29.89
N GLN A 99 3.24 -3.42 -30.90
CA GLN A 99 3.20 -4.10 -32.20
C GLN A 99 4.62 -4.20 -32.78
N SER A 100 5.01 -5.38 -33.25
CA SER A 100 6.31 -5.63 -33.87
C SER A 100 6.16 -6.60 -35.04
N GLY A 101 6.12 -6.06 -36.27
CA GLY A 101 5.80 -6.85 -37.47
C GLY A 101 4.37 -7.41 -37.39
N SER A 102 4.21 -8.72 -37.58
CA SER A 102 2.93 -9.43 -37.37
C SER A 102 2.69 -9.87 -35.91
N GLY A 103 3.65 -9.66 -35.02
CA GLY A 103 3.60 -10.09 -33.63
C GLY A 103 3.63 -8.94 -32.63
N THR A 104 3.92 -9.27 -31.37
CA THR A 104 3.99 -8.34 -30.26
C THR A 104 5.34 -8.42 -29.58
N GLN A 105 6.00 -7.28 -29.40
CA GLN A 105 7.12 -7.12 -28.48
C GLN A 105 6.56 -6.92 -27.07
N LEU A 106 6.74 -7.93 -26.21
CA LEU A 106 6.49 -7.86 -24.78
C LEU A 106 7.74 -7.36 -24.06
N SER A 107 7.58 -6.37 -23.19
CA SER A 107 8.58 -6.00 -22.18
C SER A 107 7.96 -6.16 -20.80
N TRP A 108 8.64 -6.89 -19.92
CA TRP A 108 8.21 -7.15 -18.55
C TRP A 108 9.28 -6.71 -17.58
N ARG A 109 8.97 -5.65 -16.84
CA ARG A 109 9.79 -5.09 -15.78
C ARG A 109 9.23 -5.49 -14.41
N VAL A 110 10.07 -6.04 -13.54
CA VAL A 110 9.72 -6.36 -12.15
C VAL A 110 10.67 -5.66 -11.21
N GLN A 111 10.12 -4.83 -10.33
CA GLN A 111 10.84 -4.13 -9.28
C GLN A 111 10.54 -4.80 -7.95
N LEU A 112 11.58 -5.27 -7.25
CA LEU A 112 11.46 -5.88 -5.93
C LEU A 112 12.36 -5.16 -4.92
N ALA A 113 11.86 -4.95 -3.71
CA ALA A 113 12.69 -4.60 -2.57
C ALA A 113 12.61 -5.72 -1.53
N LEU A 114 13.73 -6.37 -1.24
CA LEU A 114 13.79 -7.43 -0.23
C LEU A 114 14.21 -6.86 1.13
N GLY A 115 14.05 -7.67 2.17
CA GLY A 115 14.59 -7.40 3.50
C GLY A 115 16.13 -7.29 3.49
N PRO A 116 16.85 -8.41 3.39
CA PRO A 116 18.31 -8.40 3.44
C PRO A 116 18.97 -8.27 2.04
N PRO A 117 19.97 -7.39 1.85
CA PRO A 117 20.63 -7.17 0.56
C PRO A 117 21.28 -8.42 -0.04
N ALA A 118 21.88 -9.29 0.79
CA ALA A 118 22.57 -10.50 0.31
C ALA A 118 21.63 -11.53 -0.34
N ALA A 119 20.34 -11.53 0.02
CA ALA A 119 19.35 -12.40 -0.60
C ALA A 119 18.94 -11.91 -2.01
N GLU A 120 19.20 -10.64 -2.35
CA GLU A 120 18.75 -10.04 -3.61
C GLU A 120 19.35 -10.74 -4.83
N VAL A 121 20.64 -11.05 -4.84
CA VAL A 121 21.29 -11.65 -6.03
C VAL A 121 20.75 -13.05 -6.33
N VAL A 122 20.61 -13.88 -5.28
CA VAL A 122 20.10 -15.25 -5.42
C VAL A 122 18.65 -15.24 -5.87
N VAL A 123 17.82 -14.41 -5.22
CA VAL A 123 16.41 -14.25 -5.58
C VAL A 123 16.26 -13.69 -7.00
N ARG A 124 17.10 -12.74 -7.43
CA ARG A 124 17.11 -12.21 -8.81
C ARG A 124 17.26 -13.31 -9.82
N ARG A 125 18.27 -14.17 -9.63
CA ARG A 125 18.60 -15.24 -10.57
C ARG A 125 17.49 -16.28 -10.62
N ALA A 126 16.98 -16.69 -9.46
CA ALA A 126 15.91 -17.67 -9.37
C ALA A 126 14.61 -17.15 -10.02
N VAL A 127 14.17 -15.93 -9.68
CA VAL A 127 12.97 -15.31 -10.25
C VAL A 127 13.14 -15.08 -11.75
N ALA A 128 14.28 -14.55 -12.20
CA ALA A 128 14.51 -14.33 -13.63
C ALA A 128 14.52 -15.65 -14.43
N ALA A 129 15.08 -16.73 -13.89
CA ALA A 129 15.09 -18.04 -14.54
C ALA A 129 13.67 -18.64 -14.63
N GLU A 130 12.85 -18.49 -13.59
CA GLU A 130 11.45 -18.94 -13.58
C GLU A 130 10.59 -18.14 -14.56
N LEU A 131 10.74 -16.82 -14.57
CA LEU A 131 10.03 -15.94 -15.50
C LEU A 131 10.39 -16.24 -16.94
N ARG A 132 11.68 -16.46 -17.25
CA ARG A 132 12.12 -16.88 -18.60
C ARG A 132 11.48 -18.19 -19.02
N ARG A 133 11.53 -19.22 -18.17
CA ARG A 133 10.89 -20.52 -18.47
C ARG A 133 9.39 -20.40 -18.71
N SER A 134 8.70 -19.59 -17.93
CA SER A 134 7.27 -19.34 -18.12
C SER A 134 7.01 -18.59 -19.43
N LEU A 135 7.81 -17.57 -19.73
CA LEU A 135 7.73 -16.82 -20.98
C LEU A 135 7.99 -17.67 -22.23
N ASP A 136 8.88 -18.65 -22.16
CA ASP A 136 9.11 -19.55 -23.29
C ASP A 136 7.88 -20.45 -23.55
N ARG A 137 7.13 -20.83 -22.52
CA ARG A 137 5.82 -21.51 -22.66
C ARG A 137 4.73 -20.58 -23.19
N LEU A 138 4.76 -19.30 -22.79
CA LEU A 138 3.84 -18.29 -23.33
C LEU A 138 4.03 -18.12 -24.85
N VAL A 139 5.28 -18.08 -25.33
CA VAL A 139 5.57 -18.00 -26.77
C VAL A 139 4.96 -19.18 -27.53
N ALA A 140 5.02 -20.39 -26.96
CA ALA A 140 4.43 -21.58 -27.57
C ALA A 140 2.88 -21.57 -27.55
N ALA A 141 2.26 -20.96 -26.53
CA ALA A 141 0.81 -20.87 -26.40
C ALA A 141 0.18 -19.71 -27.19
N ALA A 142 0.96 -18.69 -27.54
CA ALA A 142 0.47 -17.47 -28.19
C ALA A 142 -0.21 -17.68 -29.56
N PRO A 143 0.28 -18.54 -30.49
CA PRO A 143 -0.31 -18.66 -31.83
C PRO A 143 -1.76 -19.15 -31.86
N THR A 144 -2.18 -19.93 -30.86
CA THR A 144 -3.53 -20.52 -30.79
C THR A 144 -4.48 -19.72 -29.90
N ALA A 145 -3.99 -18.66 -29.27
CA ALA A 145 -4.76 -17.86 -28.35
C ALA A 145 -5.64 -16.83 -29.08
N THR A 146 -6.73 -16.46 -28.42
CA THR A 146 -7.65 -15.42 -28.87
C THR A 146 -7.76 -14.33 -27.82
N ALA A 147 -8.03 -13.11 -28.26
CA ALA A 147 -8.28 -11.99 -27.35
C ALA A 147 -9.54 -12.29 -26.53
N LEU A 148 -9.51 -11.92 -25.25
CA LEU A 148 -10.68 -11.94 -24.38
C LEU A 148 -11.34 -10.55 -24.36
N PRO A 149 -12.60 -10.45 -23.92
CA PRO A 149 -13.22 -9.16 -23.66
C PRO A 149 -12.32 -8.31 -22.75
N ALA A 150 -12.10 -7.07 -23.15
CA ALA A 150 -11.31 -6.13 -22.37
C ALA A 150 -12.11 -5.59 -21.17
N PRO A 151 -11.46 -5.25 -20.04
CA PRO A 151 -12.08 -4.44 -19.00
C PRO A 151 -12.55 -3.10 -19.59
N PRO A 152 -13.61 -2.49 -19.04
CA PRO A 152 -14.05 -1.18 -19.50
C PRO A 152 -12.97 -0.13 -19.24
N LEU A 153 -12.64 0.63 -20.27
CA LEU A 153 -11.75 1.77 -20.16
C LEU A 153 -12.50 2.94 -19.52
N ARG A 154 -11.94 3.48 -18.43
CA ARG A 154 -12.45 4.71 -17.80
C ARG A 154 -11.63 5.88 -18.34
N ALA A 155 -12.21 6.67 -19.24
CA ALA A 155 -11.59 7.87 -19.80
C ALA A 155 -11.65 9.07 -18.83
N TRP A 156 -11.27 8.87 -17.57
CA TRP A 156 -11.28 9.90 -16.55
C TRP A 156 -9.94 9.97 -15.82
N SER A 157 -9.37 11.18 -15.75
CA SER A 157 -8.20 11.49 -14.93
C SER A 157 -8.62 11.91 -13.52
N THR A 158 -8.08 11.24 -12.51
CA THR A 158 -8.23 11.63 -11.11
C THR A 158 -7.48 12.90 -10.73
N ASP A 159 -6.70 13.47 -11.65
CA ASP A 159 -5.67 14.45 -11.33
C ASP A 159 -6.09 15.90 -11.64
N ARG A 160 -7.34 16.10 -12.10
CA ARG A 160 -7.86 17.42 -12.48
C ARG A 160 -7.62 18.49 -11.40
N ASP A 161 -7.75 18.12 -10.13
CA ASP A 161 -7.60 19.03 -8.99
C ASP A 161 -6.35 18.75 -8.14
N LEU A 162 -5.40 17.96 -8.66
CA LEU A 162 -4.26 17.48 -7.87
C LEU A 162 -3.45 18.63 -7.28
N ASP A 163 -3.22 19.71 -8.02
CA ASP A 163 -2.48 20.87 -7.54
C ASP A 163 -3.16 21.57 -6.36
N VAL A 164 -4.50 21.68 -6.40
CA VAL A 164 -5.29 22.28 -5.31
C VAL A 164 -5.21 21.39 -4.07
N ILE A 165 -5.43 20.10 -4.24
CA ILE A 165 -5.40 19.11 -3.16
C ILE A 165 -3.99 19.01 -2.56
N ALA A 166 -2.95 19.07 -3.38
CA ALA A 166 -1.56 19.05 -2.93
C ALA A 166 -1.20 20.29 -2.10
N ARG A 167 -1.72 21.47 -2.47
CA ARG A 167 -1.56 22.69 -1.64
C ARG A 167 -2.31 22.57 -0.31
N GLN A 168 -3.51 22.01 -0.31
CA GLN A 168 -4.27 21.75 0.91
C GLN A 168 -3.52 20.76 1.83
N ALA A 169 -3.01 19.65 1.28
CA ALA A 169 -2.20 18.70 2.03
C ALA A 169 -0.93 19.34 2.62
N ALA A 170 -0.27 20.24 1.87
CA ALA A 170 0.88 20.98 2.38
C ALA A 170 0.51 21.96 3.52
N ALA A 171 -0.68 22.57 3.47
CA ALA A 171 -1.19 23.40 4.55
C ALA A 171 -1.52 22.57 5.80
N LEU A 172 -2.17 21.42 5.62
CA LEU A 172 -2.47 20.48 6.69
C LEU A 172 -1.19 19.98 7.38
N GLU A 173 -0.14 19.68 6.63
CA GLU A 173 1.16 19.30 7.18
C GLU A 173 1.73 20.39 8.11
N ARG A 174 1.63 21.67 7.71
CA ARG A 174 2.09 22.79 8.54
C ARG A 174 1.25 22.93 9.81
N GLU A 175 -0.07 22.78 9.71
CA GLU A 175 -0.98 22.76 10.86
C GLU A 175 -0.62 21.63 11.83
N GLN A 176 -0.39 20.41 11.33
CA GLN A 176 0.04 19.27 12.14
C GLN A 176 1.36 19.56 12.87
N ARG A 177 2.34 20.17 12.20
CA ARG A 177 3.62 20.55 12.84
C ARG A 177 3.42 21.60 13.94
N ALA A 178 2.59 22.61 13.68
CA ALA A 178 2.28 23.65 14.67
C ALA A 178 1.60 23.04 15.90
N LEU A 179 0.55 22.23 15.70
CA LEU A 179 -0.16 21.56 16.79
C LEU A 179 0.73 20.60 17.57
N ALA A 180 1.63 19.86 16.91
CA ALA A 180 2.60 19.01 17.60
C ALA A 180 3.56 19.82 18.48
N THR A 181 3.98 21.02 18.03
CA THR A 181 4.79 21.95 18.82
C THR A 181 4.02 22.48 20.04
N GLU A 182 2.76 22.89 19.86
CA GLU A 182 1.89 23.36 20.95
C GLU A 182 1.71 22.28 22.03
N LEU A 183 1.38 21.05 21.63
CA LEU A 183 1.27 19.92 22.56
C LEU A 183 2.60 19.59 23.24
N SER A 184 3.73 19.79 22.54
CA SER A 184 5.05 19.62 23.12
C SER A 184 5.37 20.66 24.19
N ALA A 185 4.87 21.89 24.06
CA ALA A 185 5.10 22.96 25.03
C ALA A 185 4.46 22.67 26.41
N VAL A 186 3.39 21.86 26.42
CA VAL A 186 2.67 21.44 27.64
C VAL A 186 2.97 20.00 28.06
N ASP A 187 4.00 19.39 27.46
CA ASP A 187 4.37 17.98 27.64
C ASP A 187 3.19 16.99 27.44
N ASP A 188 2.25 17.29 26.53
CA ASP A 188 1.17 16.35 26.22
C ASP A 188 1.71 15.20 25.35
N PRO A 189 1.62 13.94 25.78
CA PRO A 189 2.08 12.78 25.02
C PRO A 189 1.33 12.55 23.69
N LYS A 190 0.14 13.15 23.49
CA LYS A 190 -0.60 13.11 22.20
C LYS A 190 0.19 13.75 21.05
N ARG A 191 1.18 14.60 21.35
CA ARG A 191 2.08 15.21 20.36
C ARG A 191 2.73 14.19 19.42
N TRP A 192 3.01 12.98 19.92
CA TRP A 192 3.73 11.97 19.15
C TRP A 192 2.92 11.46 17.96
N PHE A 193 1.61 11.28 18.12
CA PHE A 193 0.77 10.88 17.00
C PHE A 193 0.52 12.03 16.03
N VAL A 194 0.34 13.28 16.52
CA VAL A 194 0.25 14.46 15.64
C VAL A 194 1.54 14.63 14.81
N ARG A 195 2.71 14.46 15.44
CA ARG A 195 4.01 14.49 14.76
C ARG A 195 4.16 13.35 13.76
N PHE A 196 3.64 12.15 14.06
CA PHE A 196 3.57 11.05 13.11
C PHE A 196 2.73 11.42 11.88
N CYS A 197 1.56 12.03 12.05
CA CYS A 197 0.73 12.52 10.94
C CYS A 197 1.48 13.55 10.08
N ALA A 198 2.21 14.49 10.68
CA ALA A 198 3.03 15.45 9.93
C ALA A 198 4.11 14.77 9.07
N VAL A 199 4.82 13.79 9.63
CA VAL A 199 5.82 13.01 8.90
C VAL A 199 5.16 12.15 7.80
N ALA A 200 3.97 11.60 8.07
CA ALA A 200 3.20 10.85 7.09
C ALA A 200 2.77 11.72 5.90
N SER A 201 2.27 12.94 6.15
CA SER A 201 1.95 13.93 5.11
C SER A 201 3.15 14.22 4.21
N GLU A 202 4.32 14.44 4.80
CA GLU A 202 5.56 14.70 4.08
C GLU A 202 5.98 13.49 3.22
N CYS A 203 5.96 12.29 3.79
CA CYS A 203 6.27 11.05 3.06
C CYS A 203 5.28 10.79 1.91
N LEU A 204 4.00 11.06 2.15
CA LEU A 204 2.92 10.88 1.17
C LEU A 204 3.12 11.79 -0.04
N ARG A 205 3.37 13.09 0.20
CA ARG A 205 3.69 14.04 -0.86
C ARG A 205 4.94 13.64 -1.64
N GLY A 206 6.00 13.22 -0.93
CA GLY A 206 7.21 12.71 -1.58
C GLY A 206 6.96 11.47 -2.43
N ALA A 207 6.09 10.56 -1.99
CA ALA A 207 5.71 9.37 -2.74
C ALA A 207 4.86 9.69 -3.98
N ILE A 208 3.97 10.67 -3.90
CA ILE A 208 3.19 11.18 -5.04
C ILE A 208 4.12 11.78 -6.10
N LEU A 209 5.07 12.63 -5.71
CA LEU A 209 6.05 13.22 -6.65
C LEU A 209 6.91 12.17 -7.35
N ARG A 210 7.11 11.00 -6.74
CA ARG A 210 7.82 9.85 -7.34
C ARG A 210 6.91 8.95 -8.18
N GLY A 211 5.63 9.30 -8.38
CA GLY A 211 4.68 8.51 -9.15
C GLY A 211 4.29 7.18 -8.51
N ARG A 212 4.33 7.06 -7.17
CA ARG A 212 4.00 5.79 -6.47
C ARG A 212 2.52 5.43 -6.52
N PHE A 213 1.65 6.41 -6.76
CA PHE A 213 0.20 6.24 -6.72
C PHE A 213 -0.40 6.44 -8.11
N THR A 214 -1.40 5.62 -8.43
CA THR A 214 -2.16 5.75 -9.68
C THR A 214 -3.22 6.85 -9.56
N HIS A 215 -3.77 7.05 -8.36
CA HIS A 215 -4.80 8.07 -8.07
C HIS A 215 -4.32 9.00 -6.93
N PRO A 216 -3.32 9.86 -7.16
CA PRO A 216 -2.70 10.68 -6.11
C PRO A 216 -3.69 11.61 -5.40
N SER A 217 -4.65 12.19 -6.13
CA SER A 217 -5.71 13.03 -5.54
C SER A 217 -6.56 12.27 -4.54
N TRP A 218 -6.93 11.01 -4.85
CA TRP A 218 -7.74 10.18 -3.97
C TRP A 218 -7.01 9.91 -2.65
N VAL A 219 -5.73 9.55 -2.72
CA VAL A 219 -4.94 9.25 -1.52
C VAL A 219 -4.81 10.46 -0.59
N LEU A 220 -4.59 11.66 -1.15
CA LEU A 220 -4.52 12.89 -0.36
C LEU A 220 -5.85 13.21 0.32
N ARG A 221 -6.98 13.06 -0.40
CA ARG A 221 -8.32 13.25 0.16
C ARG A 221 -8.62 12.26 1.28
N VAL A 222 -8.29 10.98 1.10
CA VAL A 222 -8.47 9.96 2.13
C VAL A 222 -7.65 10.28 3.37
N PHE A 223 -6.39 10.70 3.20
CA PHE A 223 -5.53 11.05 4.32
C PHE A 223 -6.06 12.26 5.09
N ASP A 224 -6.47 13.33 4.39
CA ASP A 224 -7.06 14.52 5.00
C ASP A 224 -8.36 14.18 5.75
N ALA A 225 -9.29 13.47 5.09
CA ALA A 225 -10.55 13.03 5.70
C ALA A 225 -10.32 12.14 6.94
N THR A 226 -9.33 11.26 6.89
CA THR A 226 -8.97 10.41 8.05
C THR A 226 -8.41 11.26 9.19
N TYR A 227 -7.50 12.19 8.89
CA TYR A 227 -6.90 13.05 9.91
C TYR A 227 -7.92 14.01 10.55
N ALA A 228 -8.95 14.45 9.82
CA ALA A 228 -10.00 15.30 10.35
C ALA A 228 -10.72 14.65 11.57
N PHE A 229 -11.05 13.35 11.51
CA PHE A 229 -11.66 12.63 12.66
C PHE A 229 -10.77 12.66 13.90
N HIS A 230 -9.47 12.39 13.71
CA HIS A 230 -8.49 12.47 14.79
C HIS A 230 -8.36 13.90 15.34
N ARG A 231 -8.26 14.91 14.46
CA ARG A 231 -8.12 16.32 14.87
C ARG A 231 -9.31 16.77 15.70
N ASP A 232 -10.53 16.46 15.26
CA ASP A 232 -11.74 16.85 15.98
C ASP A 232 -11.80 16.18 17.37
N SER A 233 -11.46 14.89 17.45
CA SER A 233 -11.37 14.15 18.71
C SER A 233 -10.27 14.71 19.63
N LEU A 234 -9.12 15.08 19.08
CA LEU A 234 -8.01 15.69 19.82
C LEU A 234 -8.43 17.04 20.40
N LEU A 235 -9.04 17.91 19.60
CA LEU A 235 -9.54 19.21 20.05
C LEU A 235 -10.63 19.07 21.11
N ALA A 236 -11.57 18.13 20.94
CA ALA A 236 -12.57 17.79 21.94
C ALA A 236 -11.92 17.34 23.26
N SER A 237 -10.90 16.48 23.20
CA SER A 237 -10.15 16.04 24.37
C SER A 237 -9.45 17.20 25.08
N VAL A 238 -8.80 18.11 24.35
CA VAL A 238 -8.11 19.29 24.93
C VAL A 238 -9.10 20.23 25.60
N ARG A 239 -10.26 20.46 24.98
CA ARG A 239 -11.35 21.29 25.51
C ARG A 239 -12.16 20.61 26.61
N ARG A 240 -11.89 19.33 26.89
CA ARG A 240 -12.67 18.47 27.81
C ARG A 240 -14.14 18.32 27.41
N ASP A 241 -14.44 18.44 26.12
CA ASP A 241 -15.77 18.22 25.56
C ASP A 241 -15.98 16.72 25.30
N ARG A 242 -16.55 16.03 26.29
CA ARG A 242 -16.81 14.58 26.18
C ARG A 242 -17.89 14.23 25.16
N ALA A 243 -18.79 15.15 24.81
CA ALA A 243 -19.87 14.87 23.88
C ALA A 243 -19.36 14.75 22.43
N ARG A 244 -18.27 15.45 22.11
CA ARG A 244 -17.63 15.42 20.78
C ARG A 244 -16.45 14.45 20.69
N LEU A 245 -15.99 13.89 21.81
CA LEU A 245 -14.89 12.93 21.83
C LEU A 245 -15.37 11.54 21.40
N GLU A 246 -14.92 11.09 20.24
CA GLU A 246 -15.25 9.74 19.79
C GLU A 246 -14.69 8.67 20.74
N ALA A 247 -15.48 7.64 21.02
CA ALA A 247 -15.20 6.69 22.09
C ALA A 247 -13.86 5.94 21.91
N HIS A 248 -13.48 5.60 20.68
CA HIS A 248 -12.24 4.90 20.40
C HIS A 248 -11.01 5.80 20.63
N TRP A 249 -11.08 7.08 20.25
CA TRP A 249 -10.05 8.06 20.56
C TRP A 249 -9.98 8.35 22.07
N GLY A 250 -11.11 8.42 22.75
CA GLY A 250 -11.16 8.54 24.21
C GLY A 250 -10.40 7.42 24.92
N ARG A 251 -10.54 6.17 24.47
CA ARG A 251 -9.77 5.03 25.00
C ARG A 251 -8.27 5.18 24.76
N VAL A 252 -7.87 5.52 23.53
CA VAL A 252 -6.47 5.74 23.16
C VAL A 252 -5.85 6.88 23.99
N PHE A 253 -6.53 8.02 24.10
CA PHE A 253 -6.04 9.16 24.87
C PHE A 253 -5.93 8.87 26.37
N ALA A 254 -6.85 8.09 26.93
CA ALA A 254 -6.77 7.63 28.32
C ALA A 254 -5.58 6.68 28.54
N GLN A 255 -5.29 5.79 27.59
CA GLN A 255 -4.12 4.93 27.64
C GLN A 255 -2.83 5.74 27.57
N ILE A 256 -2.75 6.69 26.63
CA ILE A 256 -1.58 7.56 26.43
C ILE A 256 -1.32 8.44 27.66
N ALA A 257 -2.38 8.94 28.32
CA ALA A 257 -2.25 9.78 29.51
C ALA A 257 -1.64 9.03 30.73
N ARG A 258 -1.66 7.70 30.74
CA ARG A 258 -1.08 6.87 31.80
C ARG A 258 0.39 6.54 31.57
N LEU A 259 1.00 7.00 30.47
CA LEU A 259 2.35 6.62 30.11
C LEU A 259 3.40 7.33 30.98
N PRO A 260 4.49 6.63 31.36
CA PRO A 260 5.65 7.27 31.97
C PRO A 260 6.20 8.39 31.07
N ARG A 261 6.80 9.43 31.66
CA ARG A 261 7.40 10.57 30.93
C ARG A 261 8.67 10.23 30.13
N ALA A 262 8.94 8.96 29.84
CA ALA A 262 10.09 8.53 29.04
C ALA A 262 9.78 8.65 27.54
N PRO A 263 10.45 9.54 26.78
CA PRO A 263 10.07 9.87 25.40
C PRO A 263 10.00 8.66 24.45
N GLY A 264 10.97 7.73 24.49
CA GLY A 264 10.97 6.56 23.61
C GLY A 264 9.79 5.61 23.87
N ARG A 265 9.40 5.41 25.14
CA ARG A 265 8.19 4.65 25.47
C ARG A 265 6.91 5.36 25.05
N GLN A 266 6.88 6.69 25.17
CA GLN A 266 5.72 7.46 24.73
C GLN A 266 5.51 7.34 23.22
N VAL A 267 6.57 7.37 22.42
CA VAL A 267 6.50 7.21 20.96
C VAL A 267 5.84 5.88 20.60
N GLU A 268 6.31 4.76 21.14
CA GLU A 268 5.75 3.45 20.80
C GLU A 268 4.31 3.28 21.25
N VAL A 269 4.06 3.60 22.51
CA VAL A 269 2.76 3.32 23.11
C VAL A 269 1.72 4.35 22.70
N ALA A 270 2.12 5.54 22.21
CA ALA A 270 1.18 6.48 21.61
C ALA A 270 0.84 6.12 20.16
N ILE A 271 1.83 5.78 19.33
CA ILE A 271 1.58 5.65 17.89
C ILE A 271 0.83 4.37 17.57
N ALA A 272 1.22 3.21 18.10
CA ALA A 272 0.60 1.94 17.75
C ALA A 272 -0.93 1.91 17.98
N PRO A 273 -1.46 2.21 19.18
CA PRO A 273 -2.91 2.22 19.39
C PRO A 273 -3.62 3.35 18.62
N SER A 274 -2.95 4.48 18.38
CA SER A 274 -3.52 5.57 17.56
C SER A 274 -3.64 5.18 16.09
N VAL A 275 -2.64 4.51 15.53
CA VAL A 275 -2.69 3.96 14.16
C VAL A 275 -3.77 2.89 14.07
N ALA A 276 -3.88 2.01 15.07
CA ALA A 276 -4.95 1.01 15.11
C ALA A 276 -6.34 1.66 15.12
N ALA A 277 -6.58 2.62 16.01
CA ALA A 277 -7.83 3.40 16.05
C ALA A 277 -8.15 4.05 14.70
N MET A 278 -7.17 4.74 14.11
CA MET A 278 -7.31 5.40 12.82
C MET A 278 -7.61 4.40 11.68
N VAL A 279 -6.89 3.27 11.60
CA VAL A 279 -7.06 2.27 10.53
C VAL A 279 -8.37 1.49 10.71
N GLU A 280 -8.73 1.15 11.94
CA GLU A 280 -9.91 0.32 12.21
C GLU A 280 -11.20 1.13 12.16
N GLU A 281 -11.23 2.36 12.65
CA GLU A 281 -12.48 3.12 12.82
C GLU A 281 -12.62 4.32 11.87
N ASP A 282 -11.55 5.10 11.66
CA ASP A 282 -11.62 6.32 10.85
C ASP A 282 -11.48 6.04 9.36
N LEU A 283 -10.48 5.25 8.99
CA LEU A 283 -10.13 4.96 7.61
C LEU A 283 -11.31 4.36 6.81
N PRO A 284 -12.09 3.39 7.31
CA PRO A 284 -13.25 2.88 6.56
C PRO A 284 -14.27 3.97 6.24
N ARG A 285 -14.52 4.88 7.18
CA ARG A 285 -15.45 6.00 7.01
C ARG A 285 -14.90 7.03 6.02
N ALA A 286 -13.62 7.37 6.14
CA ALA A 286 -12.94 8.28 5.22
C ALA A 286 -12.93 7.75 3.79
N LEU A 287 -12.59 6.47 3.60
CA LEU A 287 -12.61 5.81 2.28
C LEU A 287 -14.00 5.88 1.64
N ALA A 288 -15.04 5.54 2.40
CA ALA A 288 -16.41 5.56 1.92
C ALA A 288 -16.90 6.96 1.58
N ARG A 289 -16.59 7.94 2.44
CA ARG A 289 -16.94 9.34 2.25
C ARG A 289 -16.29 9.93 1.01
N VAL A 290 -14.97 9.81 0.88
CA VAL A 290 -14.24 10.33 -0.29
C VAL A 290 -14.74 9.68 -1.57
N PHE A 291 -15.00 8.36 -1.56
CA PHE A 291 -15.58 7.70 -2.71
C PHE A 291 -16.96 8.27 -3.07
N ALA A 292 -17.87 8.37 -2.10
CA ALA A 292 -19.23 8.85 -2.33
C ALA A 292 -19.26 10.30 -2.84
N GLU A 293 -18.41 11.17 -2.29
CA GLU A 293 -18.36 12.60 -2.63
C GLU A 293 -17.69 12.87 -3.98
N ASP A 294 -16.59 12.17 -4.31
CA ASP A 294 -15.73 12.53 -5.44
C ASP A 294 -15.71 11.51 -6.60
N TYR A 295 -16.06 10.25 -6.37
CA TYR A 295 -15.79 9.14 -7.31
C TYR A 295 -17.02 8.30 -7.70
N ALA A 296 -18.09 8.35 -6.90
CA ALA A 296 -19.33 7.62 -7.18
C ALA A 296 -19.89 7.93 -8.57
N GLY A 297 -20.33 6.89 -9.29
CA GLY A 297 -20.82 6.97 -10.66
C GLY A 297 -19.75 7.11 -11.75
N ARG A 298 -18.47 7.24 -11.38
CA ARG A 298 -17.36 7.36 -12.34
C ARG A 298 -16.50 6.09 -12.42
N CYS A 299 -16.33 5.41 -11.31
CA CYS A 299 -15.63 4.13 -11.22
C CYS A 299 -16.09 3.33 -9.99
N ASP A 300 -15.69 2.06 -9.95
CA ASP A 300 -15.99 1.17 -8.84
C ASP A 300 -15.07 1.43 -7.64
N PHE A 301 -15.54 1.20 -6.41
CA PHE A 301 -14.77 1.44 -5.18
C PHE A 301 -13.45 0.65 -5.17
N VAL A 302 -13.47 -0.56 -5.76
CA VAL A 302 -12.32 -1.47 -5.79
C VAL A 302 -11.11 -0.92 -6.54
N ARG A 303 -11.31 0.08 -7.42
CA ARG A 303 -10.25 0.72 -8.21
C ARG A 303 -9.09 1.26 -7.36
N PHE A 304 -9.38 1.73 -6.15
CA PHE A 304 -8.39 2.36 -5.25
C PHE A 304 -7.61 1.36 -4.38
N ARG A 305 -7.85 0.06 -4.53
CA ARG A 305 -7.25 -0.98 -3.68
C ARG A 305 -5.72 -0.95 -3.70
N ALA A 306 -5.12 -0.76 -4.88
CA ALA A 306 -3.66 -0.69 -5.03
C ALA A 306 -3.06 0.49 -4.27
N ASP A 307 -3.65 1.67 -4.44
CA ASP A 307 -3.16 2.90 -3.81
C ASP A 307 -3.31 2.87 -2.29
N LEU A 308 -4.35 2.22 -1.75
CA LEU A 308 -4.45 2.02 -0.30
C LEU A 308 -3.29 1.18 0.25
N LEU A 309 -2.88 0.13 -0.47
CA LEU A 309 -1.78 -0.73 -0.06
C LEU A 309 -0.44 0.00 -0.15
N ALA A 310 -0.23 0.79 -1.22
CA ALA A 310 0.91 1.69 -1.32
C ALA A 310 0.92 2.74 -0.20
N PHE A 311 -0.27 3.23 0.20
CA PHE A 311 -0.41 4.19 1.30
C PHE A 311 -0.02 3.56 2.64
N ALA A 312 -0.37 2.30 2.89
CA ALA A 312 0.10 1.55 4.07
C ALA A 312 1.64 1.46 4.15
N GLU A 313 2.33 1.27 3.01
CA GLU A 313 3.80 1.29 2.96
C GLU A 313 4.36 2.67 3.34
N VAL A 314 3.75 3.76 2.87
CA VAL A 314 4.11 5.14 3.24
C VAL A 314 3.95 5.38 4.74
N MET A 315 2.88 4.86 5.36
CA MET A 315 2.70 4.96 6.81
C MET A 315 3.79 4.22 7.58
N GLY A 316 4.24 3.07 7.07
CA GLY A 316 5.41 2.36 7.59
C GLY A 316 6.70 3.19 7.51
N GLU A 317 6.96 3.84 6.37
CA GLU A 317 8.09 4.75 6.18
C GLU A 317 8.05 5.94 7.14
N ALA A 318 6.88 6.54 7.34
CA ALA A 318 6.68 7.63 8.29
C ALA A 318 6.99 7.21 9.73
N GLY A 319 6.54 6.02 10.13
CA GLY A 319 6.85 5.45 11.44
C GLY A 319 8.34 5.26 11.65
N GLN A 320 9.06 4.75 10.64
CA GLN A 320 10.52 4.60 10.70
C GLN A 320 11.24 5.96 10.80
N ARG A 321 10.86 6.94 9.99
CA ARG A 321 11.44 8.29 10.05
C ARG A 321 11.23 8.96 11.41
N LEU A 322 10.04 8.83 11.98
CA LEU A 322 9.76 9.37 13.31
C LEU A 322 10.63 8.71 14.38
N ARG A 323 10.83 7.39 14.32
CA ARG A 323 11.70 6.67 15.26
C ARG A 323 13.15 7.16 15.21
N VAL A 324 13.70 7.38 14.01
CA VAL A 324 15.07 7.90 13.84
C VAL A 324 15.22 9.32 14.42
N SER A 325 14.11 10.07 14.54
CA SER A 325 14.14 11.41 15.14
C SER A 325 14.17 11.45 16.67
N VAL A 326 14.02 10.29 17.34
CA VAL A 326 14.10 10.15 18.80
C VAL A 326 15.55 9.81 19.19
N ARG A 327 16.08 10.44 20.24
CA ARG A 327 17.48 10.21 20.63
C ARG A 327 17.67 8.74 21.04
N PRO A 328 18.79 8.09 20.65
CA PRO A 328 19.07 6.71 21.03
C PRO A 328 18.99 6.41 22.54
N GLY A 329 19.34 7.40 23.37
CA GLY A 329 19.29 7.29 24.83
C GLY A 329 17.88 7.24 25.43
N ASP A 330 16.86 7.69 24.69
CA ASP A 330 15.47 7.76 25.17
C ASP A 330 14.72 6.43 25.00
N TRP A 331 15.32 5.47 24.29
CA TRP A 331 14.76 4.15 24.07
C TRP A 331 14.99 3.21 25.27
N PRO A 332 14.04 2.32 25.59
CA PRO A 332 14.23 1.29 26.61
C PRO A 332 15.49 0.44 26.36
N LEU A 333 16.15 -0.02 27.42
CA LEU A 333 17.35 -0.87 27.32
C LEU A 333 17.19 -2.05 26.35
N PRO A 334 16.13 -2.89 26.40
CA PRO A 334 15.97 -4.01 25.46
C PRO A 334 16.04 -3.60 23.99
N GLN A 335 15.60 -2.38 23.69
CA GLN A 335 15.57 -1.85 22.34
C GLN A 335 16.89 -1.24 21.92
N ARG A 336 17.57 -0.54 22.83
CA ARG A 336 18.97 -0.13 22.63
C ARG A 336 19.87 -1.35 22.36
N TRP A 337 19.63 -2.46 23.05
CA TRP A 337 20.29 -3.73 22.81
C TRP A 337 19.93 -4.33 21.45
N ALA A 338 18.66 -4.30 21.04
CA ALA A 338 18.24 -4.79 19.71
C ALA A 338 18.88 -3.98 18.57
N ASP A 339 18.91 -2.64 18.70
CA ASP A 339 19.51 -1.74 17.73
C ASP A 339 21.05 -1.94 17.68
N ALA A 340 21.70 -2.02 18.84
CA ALA A 340 23.15 -2.28 18.94
C ALA A 340 23.53 -3.69 18.44
N ALA A 341 22.75 -4.72 18.77
CA ALA A 341 22.97 -6.07 18.28
C ALA A 341 22.75 -6.17 16.77
N GLY A 342 21.79 -5.41 16.22
CA GLY A 342 21.60 -5.27 14.78
C GLY A 342 22.84 -4.72 14.07
N THR A 343 23.55 -3.78 14.70
CA THR A 343 24.82 -3.25 14.16
C THR A 343 26.02 -4.17 14.39
N ARG A 344 26.05 -4.97 15.47
CA ARG A 344 27.24 -5.72 15.92
C ARG A 344 27.26 -7.20 15.52
N PHE A 345 26.11 -7.85 15.36
CA PHE A 345 26.00 -9.29 15.09
C PHE A 345 25.61 -9.64 13.64
N GLY A 346 25.74 -8.70 12.69
CA GLY A 346 25.88 -9.03 11.27
C GLY A 346 24.72 -9.82 10.63
N GLY A 347 23.49 -9.62 11.08
CA GLY A 347 22.33 -10.29 10.52
C GLY A 347 21.17 -9.33 10.25
N PRO A 348 21.04 -8.76 9.05
CA PRO A 348 19.82 -8.05 8.65
C PRO A 348 18.56 -8.91 8.83
N LEU A 349 18.69 -10.25 8.87
CA LEU A 349 17.63 -11.19 9.22
C LEU A 349 17.22 -11.13 10.70
N PHE A 350 18.16 -11.08 11.64
CA PHE A 350 17.85 -11.00 13.08
C PHE A 350 17.23 -9.64 13.44
N HIS A 351 17.78 -8.55 12.90
CA HIS A 351 17.20 -7.21 13.08
C HIS A 351 15.82 -7.08 12.43
N ALA A 352 15.60 -7.58 11.20
CA ALA A 352 14.28 -7.57 10.56
C ALA A 352 13.26 -8.46 11.29
N TRP A 353 13.71 -9.56 11.88
CA TRP A 353 12.87 -10.47 12.67
C TRP A 353 12.49 -9.87 14.03
N LEU A 354 13.44 -9.32 14.78
CA LEU A 354 13.19 -8.68 16.10
C LEU A 354 12.42 -7.37 15.96
N SER A 355 12.80 -6.52 14.99
CA SER A 355 12.06 -5.29 14.70
C SER A 355 10.62 -5.62 14.28
N ARG A 356 10.35 -6.72 13.57
CA ARG A 356 8.98 -7.18 13.30
C ARG A 356 8.24 -7.70 14.51
N ARG A 357 8.86 -8.59 15.29
CA ARG A 357 8.19 -9.27 16.41
C ARG A 357 7.86 -8.34 17.57
N VAL A 358 8.69 -7.31 17.79
CA VAL A 358 8.53 -6.42 18.93
C VAL A 358 7.77 -5.15 18.53
N LEU A 359 7.91 -4.62 17.30
CA LEU A 359 7.51 -3.22 17.01
C LEU A 359 6.94 -2.92 15.62
N GLY A 360 7.40 -3.62 14.58
CA GLY A 360 6.99 -3.45 13.19
C GLY A 360 5.64 -4.09 12.90
N ALA A 361 5.25 -5.12 13.64
CA ALA A 361 3.91 -5.73 13.56
C ALA A 361 2.78 -4.80 14.04
N HIS A 362 3.10 -3.73 14.79
CA HIS A 362 2.11 -2.79 15.29
C HIS A 362 1.98 -1.52 14.43
N LEU A 363 3.06 -1.03 13.82
CA LEU A 363 3.03 0.16 12.95
C LEU A 363 2.82 -0.15 11.47
N ALA A 364 3.35 -1.28 10.98
CA ALA A 364 2.71 -1.94 9.86
C ALA A 364 1.58 -2.75 10.48
N ALA A 365 0.43 -2.11 10.75
CA ALA A 365 -0.81 -2.85 10.96
C ALA A 365 -0.80 -3.96 9.91
N PRO A 366 -0.96 -5.25 10.30
CA PRO A 366 -0.81 -6.35 9.37
C PRO A 366 -1.57 -5.98 8.10
N GLN A 367 -1.03 -6.18 6.90
CA GLN A 367 -1.72 -5.78 5.65
C GLN A 367 -3.22 -6.17 5.64
N ARG A 368 -3.56 -7.24 6.38
CA ARG A 368 -4.91 -7.62 6.78
C ARG A 368 -5.78 -6.50 7.37
N GLY A 369 -5.29 -5.69 8.32
CA GLY A 369 -6.03 -4.56 8.90
C GLY A 369 -6.39 -3.50 7.87
N TRP A 370 -5.45 -3.14 6.99
CA TRP A 370 -5.72 -2.23 5.85
C TRP A 370 -6.74 -2.80 4.87
N GLN A 371 -6.64 -4.10 4.56
CA GLN A 371 -7.63 -4.80 3.73
C GLN A 371 -9.01 -4.89 4.39
N GLN A 372 -9.07 -5.15 5.69
CA GLN A 372 -10.31 -5.17 6.46
C GLN A 372 -10.94 -3.78 6.49
N ALA A 373 -10.13 -2.73 6.67
CA ALA A 373 -10.57 -1.35 6.60
C ALA A 373 -11.12 -1.01 5.22
N PHE A 374 -10.45 -1.45 4.14
CA PHE A 374 -10.95 -1.32 2.77
C PHE A 374 -12.28 -2.03 2.58
N GLY A 375 -12.39 -3.29 3.04
CA GLY A 375 -13.62 -4.06 2.94
C GLY A 375 -14.77 -3.46 3.74
N ARG A 376 -14.50 -2.88 4.92
CA ARG A 376 -15.49 -2.10 5.70
C ARG A 376 -15.89 -0.83 4.95
N GLY A 377 -14.92 -0.09 4.42
CA GLY A 377 -15.17 1.13 3.64
C GLY A 377 -16.01 0.85 2.40
N HIS A 378 -15.73 -0.24 1.69
CA HIS A 378 -16.53 -0.69 0.54
C HIS A 378 -18.00 -0.95 0.94
N ARG A 379 -18.23 -1.65 2.06
CA ARG A 379 -19.60 -1.87 2.57
C ARG A 379 -20.30 -0.57 2.96
N ILE A 380 -19.60 0.36 3.61
CA ILE A 380 -20.16 1.67 3.97
C ILE A 380 -20.48 2.48 2.71
N ALA A 381 -19.59 2.49 1.71
CA ALA A 381 -19.80 3.18 0.43
C ALA A 381 -21.06 2.67 -0.29
N HIS A 382 -21.27 1.35 -0.30
CA HIS A 382 -22.47 0.75 -0.88
C HIS A 382 -23.78 1.15 -0.14
N LEU A 383 -23.71 1.45 1.16
CA LEU A 383 -24.85 1.97 1.91
C LEU A 383 -25.11 3.46 1.60
N LEU A 384 -24.06 4.24 1.36
CA LEU A 384 -24.17 5.67 1.03
C LEU A 384 -24.62 5.89 -0.42
N VAL A 385 -24.19 5.03 -1.34
CA VAL A 385 -24.49 5.11 -2.77
C VAL A 385 -24.89 3.72 -3.27
N PRO A 386 -26.20 3.38 -3.31
CA PRO A 386 -26.67 2.11 -3.84
C PRO A 386 -26.23 1.95 -5.31
N GLY A 387 -25.64 0.80 -5.64
CA GLY A 387 -25.12 0.53 -6.98
C GLY A 387 -23.64 0.90 -7.20
N ALA A 388 -22.95 1.33 -6.14
CA ALA A 388 -21.48 1.35 -6.12
C ALA A 388 -20.95 -0.11 -6.06
N CYS A 389 -20.99 -0.83 -7.17
CA CYS A 389 -20.19 -2.05 -7.35
C CYS A 389 -18.79 -1.70 -7.83
#